data_AF-A0A6H9YTV0-F1
#
_entry.id   AF-A0A6H9YTV0-F1
#
_cell.length_a   1.000
_cell.length_b   1.000
_cell.length_c   1.000
_cell.angle_alpha   90.00
_cell.angle_beta   90.00
_cell.angle_gamma   90.00
#
_symmetry.space_group_name_H-M   'P 1'
#
loop_
_entity.id
_entity.type
_entity.pdbx_description
1 polymer ?
#
loop_
_entity_poly.entity_id
_entity_poly.type
_entity_poly.pdbx_seq_one_letter_code
_entity_poly.pdbx_strand_id
1 'polypeptide(L)' 'MYAWIWRHLPGQWQAKTAIAAALILAAAAVLWYVVFPWLEPKIQFDRGVINTPSSSATDRR' A
#
# COMPACT_ATOMS: atom_id res chain seq x y z
N MET A 1 -1.90 -35.68 -0.44
CA MET A 1 -1.76 -35.25 0.98
C MET A 1 -2.22 -33.81 1.24
N TYR A 2 -3.20 -33.28 0.50
CA TYR A 2 -4.02 -32.15 0.96
C TYR A 2 -5.51 -32.40 0.70
N ALA A 3 -5.85 -33.20 -0.32
CA ALA A 3 -7.21 -33.56 -0.72
C ALA A 3 -8.16 -34.10 0.38
N TRP A 4 -7.63 -34.55 1.53
CA TRP A 4 -8.46 -35.04 2.64
C TRP A 4 -9.01 -33.89 3.52
N ILE A 5 -8.26 -32.79 3.68
CA ILE A 5 -8.69 -31.61 4.45
C ILE A 5 -9.84 -30.84 3.75
N TRP A 6 -9.94 -30.95 2.42
CA TRP A 6 -10.93 -30.23 1.61
C TRP A 6 -12.30 -30.89 1.56
N ARG A 7 -12.46 -32.07 2.17
CA ARG A 7 -13.68 -32.89 2.09
C ARG A 7 -14.60 -32.75 3.31
N HIS A 8 -14.23 -31.95 4.32
CA HIS A 8 -14.93 -31.96 5.62
C HIS A 8 -15.66 -30.67 6.03
N LEU A 9 -15.79 -29.66 5.15
CA LEU A 9 -16.62 -28.49 5.45
C LEU A 9 -17.73 -28.29 4.40
N PRO A 10 -19.01 -28.17 4.82
CA PRO A 10 -20.16 -28.14 3.91
C PRO A 10 -20.25 -26.77 3.23
N GLY A 11 -20.02 -26.71 1.91
CA GLY A 11 -20.18 -25.47 1.14
C GLY A 11 -19.22 -25.34 -0.03
N GLN A 12 -19.63 -25.85 -1.19
CA GLN A 12 -18.78 -26.04 -2.38
C GLN A 12 -18.31 -24.71 -3.03
N TRP A 13 -18.99 -23.59 -2.77
CA TRP A 13 -18.66 -22.27 -3.32
C TRP A 13 -17.98 -21.37 -2.28
N GLN A 14 -18.41 -21.43 -1.02
CA GLN A 14 -17.93 -20.58 0.07
C GLN A 14 -16.43 -20.73 0.29
N ALA A 15 -15.90 -21.95 0.21
CA ALA A 15 -14.46 -22.18 0.38
C ALA A 15 -13.63 -21.54 -0.73
N LYS A 16 -14.05 -21.67 -1.99
CA LYS A 16 -13.39 -21.02 -3.14
C LYS A 16 -13.43 -19.50 -2.99
N THR A 17 -14.58 -18.95 -2.59
CA THR A 17 -14.75 -17.52 -2.33
C THR A 17 -13.89 -17.06 -1.14
N ALA A 18 -13.79 -17.87 -0.09
CA ALA A 18 -12.95 -17.58 1.08
C ALA A 18 -11.46 -17.55 0.73
N ILE A 19 -10.98 -18.45 -0.13
CA ILE A 19 -9.59 -18.45 -0.59
C ILE A 19 -9.32 -17.27 -1.52
N ALA A 20 -10.22 -16.97 -2.44
CA ALA A 20 -10.11 -15.78 -3.28
C ALA A 20 -10.10 -14.50 -2.43
N ALA A 21 -10.99 -14.40 -1.44
CA ALA A 21 -11.04 -13.29 -0.50
C ALA A 21 -9.76 -13.21 0.35
N ALA A 22 -9.23 -14.34 0.81
CA ALA A 22 -7.97 -14.39 1.56
C ALA A 22 -6.78 -13.93 0.70
N LEU A 23 -6.72 -14.31 -0.58
CA LEU A 23 -5.70 -13.82 -1.52
C LEU A 23 -5.82 -12.31 -1.76
N ILE A 24 -7.04 -11.79 -1.92
CA ILE A 24 -7.28 -10.35 -2.06
C ILE A 24 -6.85 -9.61 -0.80
N LEU A 25 -7.22 -10.10 0.39
CA LEU A 25 -6.82 -9.50 1.67
C LEU A 25 -5.31 -9.56 1.87
N ALA A 26 -4.66 -10.67 1.52
CA ALA A 26 -3.21 -10.81 1.57
C ALA A 26 -2.54 -9.80 0.62
N ALA A 27 -3.02 -9.67 -0.61
CA ALA A 27 -2.50 -8.69 -1.56
C ALA A 27 -2.71 -7.25 -1.07
N ALA A 28 -3.89 -6.92 -0.54
CA ALA A 28 -4.19 -5.62 0.04
C ALA A 28 -3.27 -5.31 1.24
N ALA A 29 -3.03 -6.28 2.12
CA ALA A 29 -2.10 -6.15 3.24
C ALA A 29 -0.66 -5.92 2.76
N VAL A 30 -0.20 -6.65 1.74
CA VAL A 30 1.13 -6.44 1.14
C VAL A 30 1.21 -5.04 0.52
N LEU A 31 0.19 -4.59 -0.20
CA LEU A 31 0.16 -3.22 -0.72
C LEU A 31 0.24 -2.19 0.42
N TRP A 32 -0.53 -2.39 1.49
CA TRP A 32 -0.61 -1.46 2.62
C TRP A 32 0.67 -1.41 3.46
N TYR A 33 1.26 -2.56 3.79
CA TYR A 33 2.40 -2.65 4.72
C TYR A 33 3.76 -2.75 4.04
N VAL A 34 3.83 -3.02 2.74
CA VAL A 34 5.10 -3.14 2.00
C VAL A 34 5.20 -2.08 0.92
N VAL A 35 4.17 -1.96 0.06
CA VAL A 35 4.23 -1.05 -1.09
C VAL A 35 4.17 0.41 -0.62
N PHE A 36 3.27 0.77 0.30
CA PHE A 36 3.22 2.14 0.84
C PHE A 36 4.52 2.58 1.53
N PRO A 37 5.10 1.81 2.46
CA PRO A 37 6.40 2.17 3.06
C PRO A 37 7.54 2.24 2.04
N TRP A 38 7.47 1.46 0.96
CA TRP A 38 8.44 1.56 -0.13
C TRP A 38 8.19 2.76 -1.06
N LEU A 39 6.96 3.25 -1.14
CA LEU A 39 6.57 4.45 -1.89
C LEU A 39 6.85 5.74 -1.11
N GLU A 40 6.76 5.72 0.21
CA GLU A 40 6.98 6.89 1.07
C GLU A 40 8.31 7.63 0.76
N PRO A 41 9.45 6.96 0.56
CA PRO A 41 10.69 7.63 0.14
C PRO A 41 10.68 8.16 -1.30
N LYS A 42 9.82 7.62 -2.16
CA LYS A 42 9.76 7.94 -3.59
C LYS A 42 8.79 9.08 -3.89
N ILE A 43 7.74 9.20 -3.09
CA ILE A 43 6.84 10.34 -3.08
C ILE A 43 7.55 11.44 -2.28
N GLN A 44 8.44 12.14 -2.98
CA GLN A 44 9.20 13.25 -2.42
C GLN A 44 8.25 14.34 -1.93
N PHE A 45 7.97 14.38 -0.62
CA PHE A 45 7.44 15.56 0.07
C PHE A 45 8.51 16.68 0.18
N ASP A 46 9.69 16.51 -0.41
CA ASP A 46 10.83 17.44 -0.36
C ASP A 46 10.61 18.79 -1.04
N ARG A 47 9.47 19.02 -1.71
CA ARG A 47 9.08 20.39 -2.09
C ARG A 47 8.10 20.99 -1.09
N GLY A 48 8.51 21.01 0.18
CA GLY A 48 8.06 22.05 1.09
C GLY A 48 8.42 23.40 0.49
N VAL A 49 7.41 24.21 0.17
CA VAL A 49 7.55 25.53 -0.48
C VAL A 49 8.07 26.59 0.51
N ILE A 50 9.03 26.22 1.35
CA ILE A 50 9.54 27.06 2.43
C ILE A 50 11.07 27.11 2.35
N ASN A 51 11.61 27.76 1.32
CA ASN A 51 12.71 28.72 1.52
C ASN A 51 13.04 29.48 0.23
N THR A 52 12.50 30.69 0.11
CA THR A 52 13.28 31.88 -0.27
C THR A 52 12.39 33.09 0.00
N PRO A 53 12.56 33.84 1.10
CA PRO A 53 12.16 35.23 1.05
C PRO A 53 12.92 35.84 -0.12
N SER A 54 12.20 36.45 -1.05
CA SER A 54 12.74 37.26 -2.14
C SER A 54 13.58 38.41 -1.55
N SER A 55 14.81 38.09 -1.17
CA SER A 55 15.84 39.06 -0.78
C SER A 55 16.46 39.64 -2.04
N SER A 56 15.62 40.23 -2.89
CA SER A 56 16.03 41.15 -3.95
C SER A 56 15.56 42.58 -3.65
N ALA A 57 15.27 42.87 -2.38
CA ALA A 57 15.02 44.22 -1.87
C ALA A 57 16.32 45.01 -1.57
N THR A 58 17.48 44.50 -1.97
CA THR A 58 18.80 45.14 -1.78
C THR A 58 19.25 45.98 -2.98
N ASP A 59 18.46 46.06 -4.06
CA ASP A 59 18.69 47.05 -5.11
C ASP A 59 18.04 48.39 -4.73
N ARG A 60 18.62 49.02 -3.69
CA ARG A 60 18.27 50.37 -3.23
C ARG A 60 19.55 51.13 -2.90
N ARG A 61 20.41 51.34 -3.91
CA ARG A 61 21.55 52.26 -3.83
C ARG A 61 21.90 52.85 -5.19
#